data_AF-A0A8J2HR59-F1
#
_entry.id   AF-A0A8J2HR59-F1
#
_cell.length_a   1.000
_cell.length_b   1.000
_cell.length_c   1.000
_cell.angle_alpha   90.00
_cell.angle_beta   90.00
_cell.angle_gamma   90.00
#
_symmetry.space_group_name_H-M   'P 1'
#
loop_
_entity.id
_entity.type
_entity.pdbx_description
1 polymer ?
#
loop_
_entity_poly.entity_id
_entity_poly.type
_entity_poly.pdbx_seq_one_letter_code
_entity_poly.pdbx_strand_id
1 'polypeptide(L)'
;MPDWSDLTVALKGSLDKLSKLLQSDEQLKAFTTSNAIEKDVTFGIKSSGSDSTLLVTVTNGGAKATTGASKDALFTLSALPEQWEQHFKEVPAMPYQSYWGMFGMNIKQKGIEVLGDQTAFAQWTHVWRRVLELTHDAQCGPMKEDEQPEPERDFLTGKYTYLEAPVWGRCKIFYEYSGEGKQPIVFLHTAGSDSRQYHGVMNDAKMRKKCIMYAFDLPGHGRSFPSKNYSPGAHTNTEDSYVGIITAFVKALGLRRPIICGASMAGQVCLAVAIRHREVGAAGVIPLQGSEYLNMERQWHDRSPVVNQSLFNPEWIYGMMSPTTPHVNKQLIWHTYSAQAYGIFHGDLDFYFGGWDGRSRVASIDTQNCPVYMLTGEYDWSNTPEMGQKTADKIPGAMHKAMPDLGHFPATENPAKFVPHLIEAIDHIQKVRSDNLSTMRLGDGTD
;
A
#
# COMPACT_ATOMS: atom_id res chain seq x y z
N MET A 1 -6.55 13.12 32.67
CA MET A 1 -6.24 12.31 31.48
C MET A 1 -6.17 10.86 31.92
N PRO A 2 -6.56 9.88 31.08
CA PRO A 2 -6.45 8.46 31.43
C PRO A 2 -5.00 8.10 31.77
N ASP A 3 -4.80 7.25 32.77
CA ASP A 3 -3.47 6.73 33.10
C ASP A 3 -3.16 5.53 32.20
N TRP A 4 -2.37 5.78 31.15
CA TRP A 4 -1.97 4.76 30.17
C TRP A 4 -0.86 3.83 30.67
N SER A 5 -0.32 4.02 31.88
CA SER A 5 0.60 3.04 32.48
C SER A 5 -0.07 1.68 32.67
N ASP A 6 -1.40 1.66 32.78
CA ASP A 6 -2.24 0.47 32.72
C ASP A 6 -3.39 0.67 31.72
N LEU A 7 -3.28 0.03 30.56
CA LEU A 7 -4.27 0.08 29.48
C LEU A 7 -5.69 -0.32 29.96
N THR A 8 -5.82 -1.25 30.89
CA THR A 8 -7.14 -1.69 31.38
C THR A 8 -7.79 -0.63 32.26
N VAL A 9 -6.99 0.12 33.02
CA VAL A 9 -7.45 1.28 33.80
C VAL A 9 -7.84 2.43 32.87
N ALA A 10 -7.02 2.72 31.86
CA ALA A 10 -7.31 3.76 30.86
C ALA A 10 -8.63 3.50 30.11
N LEU A 11 -8.92 2.24 29.78
CA LEU A 11 -10.11 1.81 29.04
C LEU A 11 -11.33 1.49 29.93
N LYS A 12 -11.24 1.63 31.26
CA LYS A 12 -12.29 1.21 32.21
C LYS A 12 -13.67 1.78 31.87
N GLY A 13 -13.73 3.04 31.41
CA GLY A 13 -14.98 3.71 31.02
C GLY A 13 -15.61 3.17 29.72
N SER A 14 -14.90 2.34 28.97
CA SER A 14 -15.25 1.94 27.61
C SER A 14 -15.49 0.43 27.47
N LEU A 15 -15.23 -0.36 28.52
CA LEU A 15 -15.35 -1.83 28.48
C LEU A 15 -16.77 -2.34 28.19
N ASP A 16 -17.81 -1.67 28.70
CA ASP A 16 -19.20 -2.03 28.41
C ASP A 16 -19.55 -1.77 26.93
N LYS A 17 -19.03 -0.68 26.36
CA LYS A 17 -19.23 -0.33 24.96
C LYS A 17 -18.46 -1.28 24.05
N LEU A 18 -17.20 -1.59 24.39
CA LEU A 18 -16.40 -2.61 23.73
C LEU A 18 -17.13 -3.96 23.73
N SER A 19 -17.66 -4.39 24.88
CA SER A 19 -18.38 -5.67 24.99
C SER A 19 -19.59 -5.75 24.06
N LYS A 20 -20.33 -4.65 23.88
CA LYS A 20 -21.45 -4.56 22.91
C LYS A 20 -20.94 -4.63 21.48
N LEU A 21 -19.91 -3.86 21.15
CA LEU A 21 -19.31 -3.83 19.81
C LEU A 21 -18.77 -5.21 19.38
N LEU A 22 -18.08 -5.92 20.28
CA LEU A 22 -17.58 -7.28 20.01
C LEU A 22 -18.69 -8.29 19.70
N GLN A 23 -19.91 -8.08 20.19
CA GLN A 23 -21.06 -8.94 19.94
C GLN A 23 -21.81 -8.56 18.65
N SER A 24 -21.84 -7.28 18.30
CA SER A 24 -22.64 -6.76 17.19
C SER A 24 -21.86 -6.55 15.88
N ASP A 25 -20.52 -6.51 15.92
CA ASP A 25 -19.71 -6.22 14.72
C ASP A 25 -19.77 -7.36 13.69
N GLU A 26 -20.28 -7.04 12.49
CA GLU A 26 -20.50 -8.01 11.43
C GLU A 26 -19.19 -8.55 10.84
N GLN A 27 -18.16 -7.70 10.72
CA GLN A 27 -16.85 -8.12 10.18
C GLN A 27 -16.15 -9.10 11.13
N LEU A 28 -16.11 -8.78 12.43
CA LEU A 28 -15.57 -9.68 13.45
C LEU A 28 -16.34 -11.00 13.50
N LYS A 29 -17.66 -10.96 13.40
CA LYS A 29 -18.48 -12.18 13.34
C LYS A 29 -18.18 -13.00 12.10
N ALA A 30 -18.01 -12.38 10.93
CA ALA A 30 -17.65 -13.08 9.70
C ALA A 30 -16.28 -13.78 9.82
N PHE A 31 -15.31 -13.13 10.47
CA PHE A 31 -13.99 -13.71 10.73
C PHE A 31 -13.98 -14.85 11.74
N THR A 32 -14.92 -14.86 12.68
CA THR A 32 -14.95 -15.82 13.80
C THR A 32 -16.02 -16.90 13.64
N THR A 33 -16.87 -16.86 12.61
CA THR A 33 -17.90 -17.88 12.36
C THR A 33 -17.33 -18.99 11.48
N SER A 34 -16.73 -20.00 12.10
CA SER A 34 -16.18 -21.16 11.41
C SER A 34 -16.11 -22.38 12.34
N ASN A 35 -16.60 -23.52 11.86
CA ASN A 35 -16.46 -24.80 12.58
C ASN A 35 -14.99 -25.29 12.64
N ALA A 36 -14.06 -24.64 11.94
CA ALA A 36 -12.62 -24.88 12.09
C ALA A 36 -12.05 -24.26 13.38
N ILE A 37 -12.80 -23.42 14.09
CA ILE A 37 -12.44 -22.94 15.42
C ILE A 37 -12.93 -23.97 16.44
N GLU A 38 -12.12 -25.01 16.64
CA GLU A 38 -12.44 -26.13 17.54
C GLU A 38 -12.23 -25.80 19.02
N LYS A 39 -11.37 -24.82 19.30
CA LYS A 39 -11.02 -24.38 20.66
C LYS A 39 -10.98 -22.87 20.72
N ASP A 40 -11.38 -22.35 21.86
CA ASP A 40 -11.27 -20.93 22.15
C ASP A 40 -9.81 -20.49 22.15
N VAL A 41 -9.57 -19.29 21.62
CA VAL A 41 -8.23 -18.68 21.55
C VAL A 41 -8.24 -17.36 22.30
N THR A 42 -7.31 -17.18 23.23
CA THR A 42 -7.18 -15.92 23.97
C THR A 42 -5.90 -15.19 23.56
N PHE A 43 -6.02 -13.91 23.23
CA PHE A 43 -4.89 -12.99 23.06
C PHE A 43 -5.01 -11.79 23.99
N GLY A 44 -3.88 -11.13 24.27
CA GLY A 44 -3.79 -10.00 25.19
C GLY A 44 -3.44 -8.68 24.51
N ILE A 45 -3.85 -7.57 25.13
CA ILE A 45 -3.38 -6.22 24.82
C ILE A 45 -2.98 -5.55 26.15
N LYS A 46 -1.78 -4.97 26.24
CA LYS A 46 -1.28 -4.36 27.48
C LYS A 46 -0.38 -3.14 27.28
N SER A 47 -0.30 -2.32 28.31
CA SER A 47 0.80 -1.37 28.48
C SER A 47 2.05 -2.10 28.97
N SER A 48 3.19 -1.73 28.39
CA SER A 48 4.49 -2.22 28.83
C SER A 48 4.73 -1.83 30.29
N GLY A 49 5.07 -2.80 31.13
CA GLY A 49 5.30 -2.59 32.56
C GLY A 49 4.08 -2.81 33.47
N SER A 50 2.86 -2.93 32.94
CA SER A 50 1.70 -3.39 33.73
C SER A 50 1.54 -4.91 33.67
N ASP A 51 1.08 -5.55 34.75
CA ASP A 51 0.67 -6.95 34.74
C ASP A 51 -0.77 -7.15 34.25
N SER A 52 -1.59 -6.09 34.33
CA SER A 52 -2.97 -6.10 33.87
C SER A 52 -3.03 -6.12 32.35
N THR A 53 -3.83 -7.03 31.80
CA THR A 53 -3.95 -7.27 30.36
C THR A 53 -5.43 -7.30 29.98
N LEU A 54 -5.80 -6.62 28.89
CA LEU A 54 -7.08 -6.80 28.24
C LEU A 54 -7.02 -8.11 27.46
N LEU A 55 -7.67 -9.15 28.00
CA LEU A 55 -7.75 -10.47 27.40
C LEU A 55 -8.98 -10.56 26.50
N VAL A 56 -8.76 -10.98 25.26
CA VAL A 56 -9.81 -11.18 24.27
C VAL A 56 -9.86 -12.67 23.94
N THR A 57 -10.95 -13.32 24.32
CA THR A 57 -11.19 -14.74 24.02
C THR A 57 -12.12 -14.84 22.81
N VAL A 58 -11.61 -15.46 21.75
CA VAL A 58 -12.29 -15.72 20.49
C VAL A 58 -12.93 -17.09 20.56
N THR A 59 -14.22 -17.15 20.23
CA THR A 59 -15.02 -18.37 20.16
C THR A 59 -15.61 -18.50 18.75
N ASN A 60 -16.11 -19.67 18.37
CA ASN A 60 -16.87 -19.79 17.13
C ASN A 60 -18.11 -18.85 17.20
N GLY A 61 -18.15 -17.86 16.31
CA GLY A 61 -19.22 -16.87 16.19
C GLY A 61 -19.04 -15.58 16.98
N GLY A 62 -17.90 -15.33 17.65
CA GLY A 62 -17.65 -14.04 18.29
C GLY A 62 -16.39 -13.93 19.14
N ALA A 63 -16.29 -12.85 19.91
CA ALA A 63 -15.22 -12.63 20.88
C ALA A 63 -15.72 -11.94 22.15
N LYS A 64 -15.01 -12.14 23.26
CA LYS A 64 -15.31 -11.50 24.56
C LYS A 64 -14.05 -10.91 25.18
N ALA A 65 -14.16 -9.67 25.68
CA ALA A 65 -13.11 -9.01 26.44
C ALA A 65 -13.27 -9.23 27.95
N THR A 66 -12.15 -9.42 28.64
CA THR A 66 -12.03 -9.50 30.10
C THR A 66 -10.68 -8.89 30.53
N THR A 67 -10.50 -8.65 31.84
CA THR A 67 -9.21 -8.24 32.40
C THR A 67 -8.57 -9.42 33.12
N GLY A 68 -7.28 -9.66 32.87
CA GLY A 68 -6.53 -10.74 33.50
C GLY A 68 -5.01 -10.58 33.34
N ALA A 69 -4.26 -11.68 33.40
CA ALA A 69 -2.81 -11.67 33.28
C ALA A 69 -2.36 -12.12 31.88
N SER A 70 -1.27 -11.53 31.38
CA SER A 70 -0.71 -11.87 30.05
C SER A 70 -0.35 -13.35 29.85
N LYS A 71 -0.08 -14.09 30.93
CA LYS A 71 0.18 -15.55 30.89
C LYS A 71 -1.02 -16.39 30.46
N ASP A 72 -2.22 -15.82 30.51
CA ASP A 72 -3.47 -16.49 30.12
C ASP A 72 -3.75 -16.34 28.61
N ALA A 73 -2.89 -15.62 27.88
CA ALA A 73 -2.98 -15.39 26.45
C ALA A 73 -1.92 -16.19 25.67
N LEU A 74 -2.26 -16.65 24.46
CA LEU A 74 -1.30 -17.27 23.53
C LEU A 74 -0.24 -16.27 23.07
N PHE A 75 -0.68 -15.05 22.77
CA PHE A 75 0.18 -13.93 22.44
C PHE A 75 -0.38 -12.63 23.00
N THR A 76 0.47 -11.62 23.18
CA THR A 76 0.09 -10.31 23.71
C THR A 76 0.69 -9.18 22.89
N LEU A 77 -0.15 -8.23 22.51
CA LEU A 77 0.24 -6.95 21.91
C LEU A 77 0.67 -6.00 23.05
N SER A 78 1.96 -5.64 23.10
CA SER A 78 2.52 -4.76 24.12
C SER A 78 3.06 -3.48 23.49
N ALA A 79 2.67 -2.33 24.05
CA ALA A 79 3.20 -1.02 23.67
C ALA A 79 3.47 -0.15 24.91
N LEU A 80 4.31 0.87 24.78
CA LEU A 80 4.54 1.85 25.85
C LEU A 80 3.27 2.68 26.12
N PRO A 81 3.08 3.17 27.35
CA PRO A 81 1.94 4.01 27.73
C PRO A 81 1.68 5.17 26.76
N GLU A 82 2.72 5.91 26.39
CA GLU A 82 2.63 7.06 25.49
C GLU A 82 2.22 6.67 24.07
N GLN A 83 2.51 5.44 23.63
CA GLN A 83 2.15 4.94 22.31
C GLN A 83 0.66 4.56 22.27
N TRP A 84 0.15 3.94 23.33
CA TRP A 84 -1.29 3.74 23.49
C TRP A 84 -2.04 5.07 23.57
N GLU A 85 -1.51 6.05 24.30
CA GLU A 85 -2.10 7.39 24.34
C GLU A 85 -2.22 8.01 22.93
N GLN A 86 -1.20 7.85 22.07
CA GLN A 86 -1.30 8.31 20.68
C GLN A 86 -2.30 7.50 19.86
N HIS A 87 -2.32 6.17 20.00
CA HIS A 87 -3.23 5.28 19.28
C HIS A 87 -4.70 5.60 19.59
N PHE A 88 -5.02 5.97 20.83
CA PHE A 88 -6.38 6.30 21.28
C PHE A 88 -6.70 7.80 21.20
N LYS A 89 -6.14 8.50 20.21
CA LYS A 89 -6.63 9.82 19.78
C LYS A 89 -7.74 9.66 18.73
N GLU A 90 -8.62 10.65 18.61
CA GLU A 90 -9.72 10.63 17.62
C GLU A 90 -9.23 10.31 16.20
N VAL A 91 -8.14 10.96 15.78
CA VAL A 91 -7.40 10.64 14.55
C VAL A 91 -5.93 10.48 14.93
N PRO A 92 -5.43 9.24 15.08
CA PRO A 92 -4.03 9.00 15.42
C PRO A 92 -3.12 9.38 14.26
N ALA A 93 -2.03 10.10 14.54
CA ALA A 93 -1.02 10.43 13.53
C ALA A 93 -0.15 9.21 13.19
N MET A 94 0.58 9.26 12.07
CA MET A 94 1.58 8.25 11.74
C MET A 94 2.65 8.13 12.85
N PRO A 95 3.05 6.92 13.31
CA PRO A 95 2.59 5.59 12.88
C PRO A 95 1.59 4.92 13.85
N TYR A 96 0.87 5.71 14.63
CA TYR A 96 -0.03 5.25 15.67
C TYR A 96 -1.43 4.88 15.16
N GLN A 97 -1.70 5.03 13.85
CA GLN A 97 -2.99 4.68 13.24
C GLN A 97 -3.29 3.18 13.27
N SER A 98 -2.27 2.33 13.44
CA SER A 98 -2.45 0.89 13.56
C SER A 98 -1.34 0.26 14.38
N TYR A 99 -1.62 -0.91 14.97
CA TYR A 99 -0.57 -1.68 15.65
C TYR A 99 0.53 -2.10 14.67
N TRP A 100 0.22 -2.34 13.39
CA TRP A 100 1.22 -2.62 12.36
C TRP A 100 2.19 -1.45 12.14
N GLY A 101 1.66 -0.22 12.12
CA GLY A 101 2.47 0.99 12.05
C GLY A 101 3.39 1.14 13.26
N MET A 102 2.85 0.94 14.46
CA MET A 102 3.65 0.98 15.70
C MET A 102 4.69 -0.14 15.75
N PHE A 103 4.31 -1.37 15.39
CA PHE A 103 5.17 -2.55 15.38
C PHE A 103 6.37 -2.36 14.43
N GLY A 104 6.20 -1.52 13.40
CA GLY A 104 7.32 -0.81 12.79
C GLY A 104 8.28 -1.73 12.04
N MET A 105 7.80 -2.45 11.03
CA MET A 105 8.66 -3.36 10.27
C MET A 105 9.77 -2.63 9.50
N ASN A 106 9.51 -1.40 9.04
CA ASN A 106 10.54 -0.50 8.49
C ASN A 106 10.99 0.54 9.54
N ILE A 107 10.05 1.31 10.10
CA ILE A 107 10.33 2.28 11.17
C ILE A 107 10.14 1.65 12.55
N LYS A 108 11.17 0.95 13.06
CA LYS A 108 11.12 0.26 14.37
C LYS A 108 10.91 1.24 15.52
N GLN A 109 9.77 1.13 16.21
CA GLN A 109 9.50 1.88 17.43
C GLN A 109 10.03 1.13 18.65
N LYS A 110 10.62 1.87 19.60
CA LYS A 110 11.07 1.28 20.87
C LYS A 110 9.87 0.87 21.72
N GLY A 111 9.92 -0.32 22.33
CA GLY A 111 8.93 -0.77 23.31
C GLY A 111 7.60 -1.27 22.75
N ILE A 112 7.52 -1.50 21.43
CA ILE A 112 6.42 -2.22 20.79
C ILE A 112 6.85 -3.67 20.54
N GLU A 113 6.08 -4.64 21.02
CA GLU A 113 6.44 -6.05 20.92
C GLU A 113 5.20 -6.94 20.79
N VAL A 114 5.36 -8.08 20.12
CA VAL A 114 4.40 -9.20 20.22
C VAL A 114 5.04 -10.24 21.11
N LEU A 115 4.46 -10.46 22.29
CA LEU A 115 4.92 -11.46 23.24
C LEU A 115 4.21 -12.79 23.01
N GLY A 116 4.87 -13.93 23.24
CA GLY A 116 4.27 -15.25 23.11
C GLY A 116 4.33 -15.82 21.69
N ASP A 117 3.28 -16.55 21.30
CA ASP A 117 3.22 -17.30 20.04
C ASP A 117 3.08 -16.38 18.81
N GLN A 118 4.18 -16.22 18.08
CA GLN A 118 4.24 -15.41 16.86
C GLN A 118 3.39 -16.00 15.71
N THR A 119 3.23 -17.32 15.66
CA THR A 119 2.41 -17.96 14.62
C THR A 119 0.93 -17.70 14.90
N ALA A 120 0.50 -17.80 16.17
CA ALA A 120 -0.85 -17.44 16.56
C ALA A 120 -1.15 -15.96 16.29
N PHE A 121 -0.21 -15.06 16.58
CA PHE A 121 -0.34 -13.64 16.22
C PHE A 121 -0.61 -13.44 14.72
N ALA A 122 0.14 -14.12 13.86
CA ALA A 122 -0.04 -14.05 12.42
C ALA A 122 -1.36 -14.70 11.94
N GLN A 123 -1.74 -15.85 12.50
CA GLN A 123 -2.99 -16.54 12.16
C GLN A 123 -4.23 -15.72 12.53
N TRP A 124 -4.19 -15.00 13.66
CA TRP A 124 -5.33 -14.26 14.20
C TRP A 124 -5.32 -12.76 13.90
N THR A 125 -4.51 -12.30 12.93
CA THR A 125 -4.36 -10.86 12.65
C THR A 125 -5.62 -10.12 12.27
N HIS A 126 -6.43 -10.72 11.41
CA HIS A 126 -7.75 -10.24 11.04
C HIS A 126 -8.69 -10.03 12.23
N VAL A 127 -8.54 -10.83 13.29
CA VAL A 127 -9.33 -10.69 14.52
C VAL A 127 -8.73 -9.65 15.45
N TRP A 128 -7.44 -9.74 15.81
CA TRP A 128 -6.89 -8.81 16.79
C TRP A 128 -6.84 -7.37 16.26
N ARG A 129 -6.64 -7.16 14.94
CA ARG A 129 -6.68 -5.83 14.34
C ARG A 129 -8.10 -5.25 14.42
N ARG A 130 -9.14 -6.03 14.08
CA ARG A 130 -10.53 -5.57 14.18
C ARG A 130 -10.91 -5.27 15.63
N VAL A 131 -10.47 -6.09 16.58
CA VAL A 131 -10.72 -5.86 18.01
C VAL A 131 -10.05 -4.56 18.49
N LEU A 132 -8.85 -4.24 18.03
CA LEU A 132 -8.21 -2.96 18.34
C LEU A 132 -9.00 -1.77 17.80
N GLU A 133 -9.53 -1.84 16.57
CA GLU A 133 -10.41 -0.79 16.05
C GLU A 133 -11.69 -0.64 16.85
N LEU A 134 -12.35 -1.75 17.22
CA LEU A 134 -13.55 -1.69 18.05
C LEU A 134 -13.24 -1.16 19.47
N THR A 135 -12.02 -1.39 19.96
CA THR A 135 -11.54 -0.83 21.23
C THR A 135 -11.32 0.68 21.10
N HIS A 136 -10.76 1.13 19.97
CA HIS A 136 -10.65 2.55 19.62
C HIS A 136 -12.03 3.18 19.52
N ASP A 137 -12.94 2.62 18.75
CA ASP A 137 -14.31 3.11 18.58
C ASP A 137 -15.07 3.18 19.92
N ALA A 138 -14.84 2.20 20.82
CA ALA A 138 -15.38 2.22 22.16
C ALA A 138 -14.89 3.45 22.95
N GLN A 139 -13.59 3.71 22.93
CA GLN A 139 -12.92 4.77 23.69
C GLN A 139 -13.13 6.18 23.11
N CYS A 140 -12.95 6.33 21.80
CA CYS A 140 -12.86 7.61 21.09
C CYS A 140 -14.18 7.96 20.37
N GLY A 141 -15.06 6.98 20.19
CA GLY A 141 -16.15 7.09 19.21
C GLY A 141 -15.71 6.55 17.84
N PRO A 142 -16.67 6.22 16.95
CA PRO A 142 -16.35 5.69 15.62
C PRO A 142 -15.38 6.58 14.86
N MET A 143 -14.38 5.97 14.22
CA MET A 143 -13.45 6.70 13.34
C MET A 143 -14.22 7.50 12.29
N LYS A 144 -13.92 8.81 12.21
CA LYS A 144 -14.51 9.68 11.18
C LYS A 144 -13.80 9.46 9.86
N GLU A 145 -14.45 8.73 8.96
CA GLU A 145 -13.95 8.45 7.62
C GLU A 145 -14.43 9.51 6.62
N ASP A 146 -13.63 9.72 5.58
CA ASP A 146 -14.01 10.49 4.41
C ASP A 146 -15.10 9.75 3.62
N GLU A 147 -15.86 10.47 2.80
CA GLU A 147 -16.87 9.87 1.93
C GLU A 147 -16.29 9.50 0.57
N GLN A 148 -16.65 8.31 0.07
CA GLN A 148 -16.44 7.91 -1.31
C GLN A 148 -17.79 7.84 -2.03
N PRO A 149 -18.07 8.76 -2.97
CA PRO A 149 -19.29 8.69 -3.77
C PRO A 149 -19.34 7.40 -4.58
N GLU A 150 -20.51 6.75 -4.60
CA GLU A 150 -20.77 5.61 -5.48
C GLU A 150 -20.91 6.10 -6.93
N PRO A 151 -20.07 5.62 -7.86
CA PRO A 151 -20.12 6.08 -9.25
C PRO A 151 -21.34 5.50 -9.97
N GLU A 152 -22.12 6.36 -10.65
CA GLU A 152 -23.24 5.91 -11.50
C GLU A 152 -22.77 5.31 -12.84
N ARG A 153 -21.53 5.59 -13.24
CA ARG A 153 -20.97 5.19 -14.54
C ARG A 153 -19.53 4.79 -14.40
N ASP A 154 -19.16 3.75 -15.14
CA ASP A 154 -17.80 3.31 -15.33
C ASP A 154 -17.33 3.64 -16.76
N PHE A 155 -16.14 4.21 -16.89
CA PHE A 155 -15.53 4.63 -18.15
C PHE A 155 -14.38 3.73 -18.61
N LEU A 156 -14.05 2.68 -17.86
CA LEU A 156 -12.94 1.79 -18.19
C LEU A 156 -13.34 0.77 -19.26
N THR A 157 -12.39 0.47 -20.13
CA THR A 157 -12.49 -0.64 -21.08
C THR A 157 -11.34 -1.62 -20.84
N GLY A 158 -11.67 -2.87 -20.53
CA GLY A 158 -10.71 -3.95 -20.36
C GLY A 158 -10.39 -4.69 -21.66
N LYS A 159 -9.11 -5.02 -21.88
CA LYS A 159 -8.62 -5.77 -23.04
C LYS A 159 -7.49 -6.72 -22.64
N TYR A 160 -7.25 -7.71 -23.49
CA TYR A 160 -6.07 -8.55 -23.42
C TYR A 160 -5.13 -8.26 -24.59
N THR A 161 -3.84 -8.36 -24.33
CA THR A 161 -2.79 -8.37 -25.37
C THR A 161 -1.75 -9.46 -25.06
N TYR A 162 -0.96 -9.87 -26.04
CA TYR A 162 0.15 -10.79 -25.84
C TYR A 162 1.46 -10.01 -25.93
N LEU A 163 2.25 -10.05 -24.86
CA LEU A 163 3.54 -9.38 -24.78
C LEU A 163 4.66 -10.40 -24.66
N GLU A 164 5.78 -10.12 -25.31
CA GLU A 164 7.05 -10.83 -25.10
C GLU A 164 7.86 -10.08 -24.05
N ALA A 165 7.94 -10.62 -22.84
CA ALA A 165 8.73 -10.04 -21.75
C ALA A 165 10.14 -10.67 -21.71
N PRO A 166 11.22 -9.91 -21.51
CA PRO A 166 12.59 -10.44 -21.54
C PRO A 166 12.86 -11.63 -20.60
N VAL A 167 12.18 -11.67 -19.44
CA VAL A 167 12.35 -12.71 -18.42
C VAL A 167 11.14 -13.66 -18.37
N TRP A 168 9.93 -13.10 -18.31
CA TRP A 168 8.69 -13.89 -18.25
C TRP A 168 8.30 -14.55 -19.58
N GLY A 169 8.96 -14.23 -20.70
CA GLY A 169 8.58 -14.71 -22.03
C GLY A 169 7.18 -14.24 -22.45
N ARG A 170 6.56 -14.98 -23.37
CA ARG A 170 5.23 -14.65 -23.90
C ARG A 170 4.14 -14.77 -22.84
N CYS A 171 3.51 -13.65 -22.48
CA CYS A 171 2.43 -13.60 -21.50
C CYS A 171 1.15 -13.00 -22.10
N LYS A 172 -0.01 -13.51 -21.68
CA LYS A 172 -1.32 -12.90 -21.98
C LYS A 172 -1.62 -11.88 -20.88
N ILE A 173 -1.52 -10.61 -21.23
CA ILE A 173 -1.60 -9.48 -20.31
C ILE A 173 -2.96 -8.83 -20.40
N PHE A 174 -3.62 -8.70 -19.26
CA PHE A 174 -4.81 -7.89 -19.11
C PHE A 174 -4.42 -6.43 -18.90
N TYR A 175 -5.13 -5.52 -19.55
CA TYR A 175 -5.01 -4.10 -19.31
C TYR A 175 -6.35 -3.40 -19.45
N GLU A 176 -6.49 -2.29 -18.74
CA GLU A 176 -7.61 -1.36 -18.83
C GLU A 176 -7.14 -0.02 -19.35
N TYR A 177 -8.05 0.70 -20.00
CA TYR A 177 -7.82 2.08 -20.38
C TYR A 177 -9.08 2.92 -20.27
N SER A 178 -8.88 4.23 -20.10
CA SER A 178 -9.95 5.23 -20.09
C SER A 178 -9.39 6.61 -20.44
N GLY A 179 -10.30 7.58 -20.66
CA GLY A 179 -9.92 8.96 -20.97
C GLY A 179 -9.66 9.22 -22.46
N GLU A 180 -9.64 10.51 -22.78
CA GLU A 180 -9.57 11.05 -24.15
C GLU A 180 -8.53 12.17 -24.28
N GLY A 181 -7.80 12.46 -23.19
CA GLY A 181 -6.80 13.52 -23.17
C GLY A 181 -5.53 13.18 -23.95
N LYS A 182 -4.72 14.21 -24.20
CA LYS A 182 -3.54 14.11 -25.08
C LYS A 182 -2.33 13.44 -24.44
N GLN A 183 -2.24 13.41 -23.11
CA GLN A 183 -1.08 12.84 -22.41
C GLN A 183 -1.33 11.36 -22.10
N PRO A 184 -0.55 10.43 -22.67
CA PRO A 184 -0.58 9.04 -22.24
C PRO A 184 0.02 8.91 -20.84
N ILE A 185 -0.62 8.17 -19.96
CA ILE A 185 -0.07 7.78 -18.66
C ILE A 185 -0.32 6.29 -18.44
N VAL A 186 0.71 5.59 -17.97
CA VAL A 186 0.64 4.16 -17.62
C VAL A 186 0.78 4.04 -16.11
N PHE A 187 -0.24 3.47 -15.47
CA PHE A 187 -0.28 3.17 -14.06
C PHE A 187 0.20 1.74 -13.78
N LEU A 188 1.00 1.59 -12.72
CA LEU A 188 1.63 0.34 -12.32
C LEU A 188 1.22 -0.01 -10.89
N HIS A 189 0.59 -1.17 -10.70
CA HIS A 189 0.08 -1.59 -9.40
C HIS A 189 1.19 -1.92 -8.39
N THR A 190 0.80 -1.92 -7.12
CA THR A 190 1.64 -2.31 -5.97
C THR A 190 1.85 -3.84 -5.91
N ALA A 191 2.75 -4.28 -5.01
CA ALA A 191 3.07 -5.68 -4.80
C ALA A 191 1.82 -6.56 -4.60
N GLY A 192 1.71 -7.63 -5.37
CA GLY A 192 0.61 -8.59 -5.33
C GLY A 192 -0.78 -8.04 -5.64
N SER A 193 -0.91 -6.79 -6.07
CA SER A 193 -2.18 -6.19 -6.44
C SER A 193 -2.39 -6.24 -7.95
N ASP A 194 -3.36 -5.49 -8.47
CA ASP A 194 -3.66 -5.37 -9.90
C ASP A 194 -4.19 -3.97 -10.28
N SER A 195 -4.57 -3.80 -11.56
CA SER A 195 -5.02 -2.54 -12.15
C SER A 195 -6.21 -1.88 -11.45
N ARG A 196 -7.00 -2.64 -10.67
CA ARG A 196 -8.17 -2.11 -9.94
C ARG A 196 -7.79 -0.99 -8.98
N GLN A 197 -6.52 -0.92 -8.54
CA GLN A 197 -6.03 0.15 -7.68
C GLN A 197 -6.18 1.55 -8.28
N TYR A 198 -6.28 1.67 -9.61
CA TYR A 198 -6.36 2.95 -10.30
C TYR A 198 -7.77 3.29 -10.78
N HIS A 199 -8.79 2.46 -10.51
CA HIS A 199 -10.15 2.67 -11.01
C HIS A 199 -10.74 4.03 -10.62
N GLY A 200 -10.52 4.48 -9.38
CA GLY A 200 -10.99 5.79 -8.92
C GLY A 200 -10.39 6.94 -9.75
N VAL A 201 -9.09 6.91 -9.98
CA VAL A 201 -8.36 7.88 -10.79
C VAL A 201 -8.76 7.81 -12.27
N MET A 202 -8.92 6.59 -12.79
CA MET A 202 -9.28 6.33 -14.18
C MET A 202 -10.73 6.70 -14.52
N ASN A 203 -11.60 6.78 -13.53
CA ASN A 203 -12.97 7.28 -13.68
C ASN A 203 -13.10 8.80 -13.47
N ASP A 204 -12.15 9.44 -12.79
CA ASP A 204 -12.21 10.89 -12.50
C ASP A 204 -12.29 11.72 -13.81
N ALA A 205 -13.27 12.63 -13.85
CA ALA A 205 -13.57 13.40 -15.05
C ALA A 205 -12.43 14.35 -15.46
N LYS A 206 -11.70 14.93 -14.50
CA LYS A 206 -10.57 15.83 -14.79
C LYS A 206 -9.42 15.03 -15.38
N MET A 207 -9.13 13.86 -14.80
CA MET A 207 -8.12 12.93 -15.30
C MET A 207 -8.46 12.42 -16.71
N ARG A 208 -9.70 11.97 -16.95
CA ARG A 208 -10.14 11.50 -18.28
C ARG A 208 -10.06 12.58 -19.36
N LYS A 209 -10.32 13.85 -19.01
CA LYS A 209 -10.17 14.97 -19.95
C LYS A 209 -8.71 15.31 -20.25
N LYS A 210 -7.83 15.15 -19.25
CA LYS A 210 -6.41 15.54 -19.35
C LYS A 210 -5.54 14.47 -19.99
N CYS A 211 -5.82 13.20 -19.68
CA CYS A 211 -5.00 12.06 -20.03
C CYS A 211 -5.78 10.98 -20.80
N ILE A 212 -5.04 10.19 -21.57
CA ILE A 212 -5.45 8.83 -21.92
C ILE A 212 -4.67 7.88 -21.01
N MET A 213 -5.39 7.15 -20.19
CA MET A 213 -4.86 6.40 -19.05
C MET A 213 -4.87 4.92 -19.35
N TYR A 214 -3.80 4.22 -18.98
CA TYR A 214 -3.66 2.77 -19.10
C TYR A 214 -3.20 2.20 -17.77
N ALA A 215 -3.70 1.01 -17.42
CA ALA A 215 -3.18 0.22 -16.31
C ALA A 215 -3.15 -1.25 -16.77
N PHE A 216 -2.08 -1.97 -16.49
CA PHE A 216 -1.99 -3.40 -16.83
C PHE A 216 -1.62 -4.23 -15.61
N ASP A 217 -2.08 -5.47 -15.61
CA ASP A 217 -1.74 -6.45 -14.57
C ASP A 217 -0.43 -7.14 -14.97
N LEU A 218 0.56 -7.20 -14.07
CA LEU A 218 1.77 -7.96 -14.31
C LEU A 218 1.47 -9.45 -14.60
N PRO A 219 2.37 -10.20 -15.26
CA PRO A 219 2.21 -11.65 -15.40
C PRO A 219 1.85 -12.32 -14.06
N GLY A 220 0.79 -13.14 -14.06
CA GLY A 220 0.31 -13.85 -12.86
C GLY A 220 -0.49 -13.01 -11.86
N HIS A 221 -0.69 -11.72 -12.11
CA HIS A 221 -1.47 -10.82 -11.26
C HIS A 221 -2.86 -10.57 -11.83
N GLY A 222 -3.82 -10.27 -10.95
CA GLY A 222 -5.18 -9.90 -11.33
C GLY A 222 -5.77 -10.83 -12.40
N ARG A 223 -6.01 -10.26 -13.58
CA ARG A 223 -6.56 -10.97 -14.75
C ARG A 223 -5.49 -11.41 -15.76
N SER A 224 -4.23 -11.03 -15.57
CA SER A 224 -3.11 -11.47 -16.40
C SER A 224 -2.74 -12.93 -16.12
N PHE A 225 -2.37 -13.64 -17.18
CA PHE A 225 -2.00 -15.05 -17.05
C PHE A 225 -0.57 -15.18 -16.51
N PRO A 226 -0.28 -16.21 -15.68
CA PRO A 226 1.10 -16.47 -15.29
C PRO A 226 1.94 -16.84 -16.51
N SER A 227 3.23 -16.52 -16.43
CA SER A 227 4.20 -16.97 -17.42
C SER A 227 4.30 -18.49 -17.41
N LYS A 228 4.42 -19.09 -18.60
CA LYS A 228 4.69 -20.53 -18.75
C LYS A 228 6.08 -20.94 -18.25
N ASN A 229 6.99 -19.98 -18.05
CA ASN A 229 8.35 -20.23 -17.59
C ASN A 229 8.43 -20.37 -16.07
N TYR A 230 7.35 -20.08 -15.34
CA TYR A 230 7.31 -20.13 -13.88
C TYR A 230 6.38 -21.22 -13.37
N SER A 231 6.84 -21.93 -12.35
CA SER A 231 5.98 -22.83 -11.58
C SER A 231 5.12 -22.03 -10.59
N PRO A 232 3.87 -22.45 -10.31
CA PRO A 232 3.05 -21.82 -9.27
C PRO A 232 3.82 -21.70 -7.94
N GLY A 233 3.76 -20.54 -7.30
CA GLY A 233 4.45 -20.24 -6.04
C GLY A 233 5.94 -19.86 -6.15
N ALA A 234 6.48 -19.78 -7.37
CA ALA A 234 7.87 -19.40 -7.65
C ALA A 234 8.00 -18.03 -8.34
N HIS A 235 6.99 -17.16 -8.21
CA HIS A 235 7.06 -15.80 -8.74
C HIS A 235 8.20 -15.03 -8.10
N THR A 236 8.90 -14.24 -8.92
CA THR A 236 9.92 -13.29 -8.51
C THR A 236 10.03 -12.21 -9.57
N ASN A 237 10.56 -11.05 -9.17
CA ASN A 237 10.66 -9.87 -10.02
C ASN A 237 12.10 -9.32 -9.99
N THR A 238 12.53 -8.76 -11.11
CA THR A 238 13.83 -8.08 -11.26
C THR A 238 13.62 -6.76 -11.99
N GLU A 239 14.62 -5.88 -11.97
CA GLU A 239 14.53 -4.62 -12.73
C GLU A 239 14.29 -4.90 -14.23
N ASP A 240 14.99 -5.89 -14.79
CA ASP A 240 14.89 -6.24 -16.21
C ASP A 240 13.54 -6.84 -16.58
N SER A 241 12.93 -7.67 -15.72
CA SER A 241 11.59 -8.18 -15.99
C SER A 241 10.56 -7.05 -15.95
N TYR A 242 10.66 -6.17 -14.96
CA TYR A 242 9.66 -5.13 -14.74
C TYR A 242 9.76 -3.98 -15.75
N VAL A 243 10.96 -3.42 -15.98
CA VAL A 243 11.18 -2.42 -17.03
C VAL A 243 10.92 -3.02 -18.41
N GLY A 244 11.30 -4.29 -18.61
CA GLY A 244 11.06 -5.02 -19.85
C GLY A 244 9.58 -5.16 -20.21
N ILE A 245 8.72 -5.56 -19.26
CA ILE A 245 7.27 -5.66 -19.54
C ILE A 245 6.65 -4.29 -19.79
N ILE A 246 7.08 -3.24 -19.08
CA ILE A 246 6.59 -1.86 -19.30
C ILE A 246 6.95 -1.42 -20.72
N THR A 247 8.20 -1.66 -21.13
CA THR A 247 8.67 -1.37 -22.50
C THR A 247 7.87 -2.14 -23.55
N ALA A 248 7.64 -3.44 -23.33
CA ALA A 248 6.85 -4.26 -24.24
C ALA A 248 5.40 -3.75 -24.36
N PHE A 249 4.78 -3.34 -23.24
CA PHE A 249 3.44 -2.79 -23.21
C PHE A 249 3.35 -1.45 -23.96
N VAL A 250 4.26 -0.51 -23.65
CA VAL A 250 4.36 0.80 -24.31
C VAL A 250 4.51 0.65 -25.82
N LYS A 251 5.41 -0.25 -26.26
CA LYS A 251 5.63 -0.54 -27.67
C LYS A 251 4.42 -1.17 -28.34
N ALA A 252 3.80 -2.17 -27.70
CA ALA A 252 2.67 -2.91 -28.28
C ALA A 252 1.44 -2.03 -28.50
N LEU A 253 1.21 -1.05 -27.62
CA LEU A 253 0.12 -0.07 -27.77
C LEU A 253 0.52 1.18 -28.56
N GLY A 254 1.78 1.28 -28.99
CA GLY A 254 2.28 2.45 -29.73
C GLY A 254 2.24 3.75 -28.92
N LEU A 255 2.36 3.68 -27.60
CA LEU A 255 2.26 4.86 -26.74
C LEU A 255 3.48 5.75 -26.97
N ARG A 256 3.24 7.02 -27.28
CA ARG A 256 4.30 8.00 -27.54
C ARG A 256 4.49 8.89 -26.33
N ARG A 257 5.70 8.86 -25.76
CA ARG A 257 6.09 9.73 -24.63
C ARG A 257 5.14 9.61 -23.43
N PRO A 258 4.80 8.38 -22.97
CA PRO A 258 3.96 8.21 -21.80
C PRO A 258 4.66 8.74 -20.54
N ILE A 259 3.83 9.14 -19.56
CA ILE A 259 4.24 9.26 -18.17
C ILE A 259 4.08 7.87 -17.54
N ILE A 260 5.06 7.41 -16.77
CA ILE A 260 4.97 6.15 -16.03
C ILE A 260 4.77 6.47 -14.54
N CYS A 261 3.68 5.98 -13.96
CA CYS A 261 3.26 6.27 -12.59
C CYS A 261 2.99 4.97 -11.85
N GLY A 262 3.48 4.82 -10.62
CA GLY A 262 3.37 3.56 -9.89
C GLY A 262 3.68 3.73 -8.42
N ALA A 263 3.07 2.91 -7.57
CA ALA A 263 3.25 2.96 -6.12
C ALA A 263 4.13 1.82 -5.58
N SER A 264 4.84 2.07 -4.48
CA SER A 264 5.58 1.04 -3.71
C SER A 264 6.70 0.42 -4.55
N MET A 265 6.68 -0.90 -4.75
CA MET A 265 7.49 -1.62 -5.73
C MET A 265 7.56 -0.90 -7.09
N ALA A 266 6.41 -0.47 -7.60
CA ALA A 266 6.34 0.24 -8.87
C ALA A 266 6.88 1.68 -8.80
N GLY A 267 6.92 2.27 -7.60
CA GLY A 267 7.58 3.56 -7.36
C GLY A 267 9.09 3.46 -7.54
N GLN A 268 9.73 2.41 -7.01
CA GLN A 268 11.14 2.10 -7.30
C GLN A 268 11.37 1.86 -8.80
N VAL A 269 10.45 1.14 -9.45
CA VAL A 269 10.55 0.87 -10.89
C VAL A 269 10.38 2.13 -11.72
N CYS A 270 9.56 3.10 -11.30
CA CYS A 270 9.52 4.42 -11.94
C CYS A 270 10.91 5.11 -11.94
N LEU A 271 11.70 4.98 -10.87
CA LEU A 271 13.07 5.50 -10.84
C LEU A 271 13.98 4.73 -11.80
N ALA A 272 13.86 3.40 -11.87
CA ALA A 272 14.57 2.58 -12.86
C ALA A 272 14.18 2.95 -14.30
N VAL A 273 12.91 3.21 -14.56
CA VAL A 273 12.38 3.71 -15.84
C VAL A 273 12.97 5.07 -16.17
N ALA A 274 13.13 5.99 -15.22
CA ALA A 274 13.75 7.28 -15.48
C ALA A 274 15.23 7.15 -15.90
N ILE A 275 15.98 6.26 -15.23
CA ILE A 275 17.35 5.89 -15.62
C ILE A 275 17.37 5.32 -17.05
N ARG A 276 16.38 4.48 -17.38
CA ARG A 276 16.26 3.76 -18.66
C ARG A 276 15.24 4.38 -19.62
N HIS A 277 14.98 5.68 -19.53
CA HIS A 277 13.78 6.27 -20.16
C HIS A 277 13.74 6.10 -21.68
N ARG A 278 14.91 6.06 -22.34
CA ARG A 278 15.01 5.84 -23.79
C ARG A 278 14.57 4.45 -24.22
N GLU A 279 14.87 3.43 -23.40
CA GLU A 279 14.45 2.05 -23.65
C GLU A 279 12.93 1.94 -23.63
N VAL A 280 12.31 2.54 -22.61
CA VAL A 280 10.86 2.52 -22.41
C VAL A 280 10.13 3.46 -23.37
N GLY A 281 10.79 4.55 -23.80
CA GLY A 281 10.15 5.67 -24.48
C GLY A 281 9.41 6.62 -23.52
N ALA A 282 9.68 6.54 -22.22
CA ALA A 282 9.07 7.36 -21.18
C ALA A 282 9.51 8.83 -21.29
N ALA A 283 8.58 9.75 -21.06
CA ALA A 283 8.85 11.19 -21.08
C ALA A 283 8.64 11.87 -19.72
N GLY A 284 8.55 11.09 -18.66
CA GLY A 284 8.44 11.54 -17.28
C GLY A 284 7.95 10.40 -16.40
N VAL A 285 8.25 10.48 -15.12
CA VAL A 285 7.81 9.48 -14.14
C VAL A 285 7.23 10.13 -12.90
N ILE A 286 6.24 9.47 -12.31
CA ILE A 286 5.62 9.86 -11.05
C ILE A 286 5.73 8.67 -10.09
N PRO A 287 6.87 8.51 -9.39
CA PRO A 287 7.00 7.53 -8.32
C PRO A 287 6.08 7.89 -7.17
N LEU A 288 5.18 6.99 -6.81
CA LEU A 288 4.38 7.09 -5.60
C LEU A 288 5.03 6.18 -4.55
N GLN A 289 5.15 6.64 -3.31
CA GLN A 289 5.61 5.80 -2.19
C GLN A 289 6.95 5.08 -2.49
N GLY A 290 7.83 5.73 -3.25
CA GLY A 290 9.08 5.16 -3.74
C GLY A 290 10.30 5.85 -3.16
N SER A 291 11.40 5.12 -3.06
CA SER A 291 12.72 5.63 -2.71
C SER A 291 13.80 4.86 -3.45
N GLU A 292 15.00 5.41 -3.51
CA GLU A 292 16.19 4.81 -4.15
C GLU A 292 16.62 3.43 -3.62
N TYR A 293 16.21 3.06 -2.41
CA TYR A 293 16.48 1.76 -1.79
C TYR A 293 15.64 1.59 -0.53
N LEU A 294 15.06 0.41 -0.37
CA LEU A 294 14.31 0.03 0.82
C LEU A 294 14.65 -1.42 1.17
N ASN A 295 14.78 -1.71 2.45
CA ASN A 295 14.93 -3.08 2.93
C ASN A 295 14.18 -3.24 4.24
N MET A 296 13.47 -4.35 4.39
CA MET A 296 12.62 -4.64 5.53
C MET A 296 12.86 -6.06 6.00
N GLU A 297 13.02 -6.23 7.31
CA GLU A 297 13.12 -7.54 7.93
C GLU A 297 11.73 -8.21 7.96
N ARG A 298 11.49 -9.17 7.07
CA ARG A 298 10.21 -9.88 6.95
C ARG A 298 10.23 -11.21 7.68
N GLN A 299 9.13 -11.51 8.39
CA GLN A 299 8.93 -12.75 9.16
C GLN A 299 8.35 -13.91 8.32
N TRP A 300 8.33 -13.79 6.98
CA TRP A 300 7.89 -14.82 6.03
C TRP A 300 6.44 -15.31 6.15
N HIS A 301 5.61 -14.69 7.00
CA HIS A 301 4.18 -15.00 7.12
C HIS A 301 3.42 -14.80 5.79
N ASP A 302 3.89 -13.89 4.94
CA ASP A 302 3.39 -13.60 3.59
C ASP A 302 3.62 -14.74 2.58
N ARG A 303 4.36 -15.79 2.97
CA ARG A 303 4.55 -17.03 2.18
C ARG A 303 4.42 -18.31 3.00
N SER A 304 4.03 -18.23 4.27
CA SER A 304 4.00 -19.40 5.15
C SER A 304 2.89 -20.39 4.74
N PRO A 305 3.14 -21.71 4.75
CA PRO A 305 2.10 -22.71 4.52
C PRO A 305 1.15 -22.91 5.71
N VAL A 306 1.48 -22.37 6.89
CA VAL A 306 0.66 -22.49 8.12
C VAL A 306 -0.04 -21.18 8.49
N VAL A 307 0.16 -20.12 7.71
CA VAL A 307 -0.55 -18.84 7.84
C VAL A 307 -1.36 -18.62 6.57
N ASN A 308 -2.65 -18.33 6.74
CA ASN A 308 -3.51 -18.02 5.60
C ASN A 308 -3.19 -16.63 5.05
N GLN A 309 -2.53 -16.56 3.91
CA GLN A 309 -2.12 -15.31 3.26
C GLN A 309 -3.30 -14.44 2.82
N SER A 310 -4.45 -15.04 2.49
CA SER A 310 -5.67 -14.29 2.18
C SER A 310 -6.27 -13.57 3.39
N LEU A 311 -5.77 -13.85 4.60
CA LEU A 311 -6.07 -13.09 5.82
C LEU A 311 -4.85 -12.26 6.26
N PHE A 312 -3.64 -12.81 6.24
CA PHE A 312 -2.47 -12.10 6.75
C PHE A 312 -2.06 -10.90 5.89
N ASN A 313 -1.93 -11.09 4.58
CA ASN A 313 -1.45 -10.04 3.66
C ASN A 313 -2.36 -8.80 3.68
N PRO A 314 -3.70 -8.90 3.50
CA PRO A 314 -4.54 -7.71 3.50
C PRO A 314 -4.55 -6.98 4.84
N GLU A 315 -4.36 -7.68 5.96
CA GLU A 315 -4.32 -7.09 7.31
C GLU A 315 -3.04 -6.30 7.58
N TRP A 316 -1.91 -6.85 7.15
CA TRP A 316 -0.63 -6.14 7.18
C TRP A 316 -0.71 -4.84 6.35
N ILE A 317 -1.27 -4.96 5.16
CA ILE A 317 -1.42 -3.86 4.22
C ILE A 317 -2.41 -2.80 4.72
N TYR A 318 -3.49 -3.22 5.38
CA TYR A 318 -4.49 -2.33 5.96
C TYR A 318 -3.86 -1.31 6.91
N GLY A 319 -2.82 -1.73 7.66
CA GLY A 319 -2.13 -0.88 8.61
C GLY A 319 -1.40 0.32 8.02
N MET A 320 -1.25 0.41 6.70
CA MET A 320 -0.57 1.50 5.98
C MET A 320 -1.50 2.56 5.39
N MET A 321 -2.81 2.40 5.54
CA MET A 321 -3.79 3.39 5.07
C MET A 321 -3.93 4.56 6.05
N SER A 322 -4.41 5.69 5.54
CA SER A 322 -4.90 6.77 6.39
C SER A 322 -6.07 6.30 7.27
N PRO A 323 -6.14 6.70 8.56
CA PRO A 323 -7.26 6.37 9.43
C PRO A 323 -8.60 6.90 8.89
N THR A 324 -8.58 8.02 8.17
CA THR A 324 -9.78 8.66 7.60
C THR A 324 -10.15 8.13 6.21
N THR A 325 -9.47 7.12 5.68
CA THR A 325 -9.82 6.53 4.38
C THR A 325 -11.29 6.06 4.38
N PRO A 326 -12.07 6.34 3.31
CA PRO A 326 -13.45 5.84 3.21
C PRO A 326 -13.55 4.32 3.37
N HIS A 327 -14.55 3.86 4.12
CA HIS A 327 -14.72 2.43 4.42
C HIS A 327 -14.65 1.53 3.18
N VAL A 328 -15.40 1.90 2.14
CA VAL A 328 -15.53 1.09 0.91
C VAL A 328 -14.19 0.93 0.19
N ASN A 329 -13.31 1.93 0.29
CA ASN A 329 -11.97 1.89 -0.28
C ASN A 329 -11.03 1.03 0.59
N LYS A 330 -11.13 1.11 1.93
CA LYS A 330 -10.43 0.19 2.83
C LYS A 330 -10.80 -1.26 2.54
N GLN A 331 -12.09 -1.54 2.34
CA GLN A 331 -12.58 -2.88 1.99
C GLN A 331 -12.11 -3.34 0.61
N LEU A 332 -12.07 -2.43 -0.39
CA LEU A 332 -11.55 -2.76 -1.72
C LEU A 332 -10.06 -3.12 -1.68
N ILE A 333 -9.26 -2.36 -0.93
CA ILE A 333 -7.83 -2.63 -0.74
C ILE A 333 -7.68 -4.00 -0.06
N TRP A 334 -8.37 -4.21 1.07
CA TRP A 334 -8.36 -5.48 1.79
C TRP A 334 -8.74 -6.65 0.87
N HIS A 335 -9.82 -6.53 0.09
CA HIS A 335 -10.27 -7.55 -0.84
C HIS A 335 -9.22 -7.87 -1.92
N THR A 336 -8.60 -6.86 -2.50
CA THR A 336 -7.60 -7.03 -3.56
C THR A 336 -6.38 -7.81 -3.06
N TYR A 337 -5.94 -7.52 -1.83
CA TYR A 337 -4.84 -8.23 -1.19
C TYR A 337 -5.23 -9.61 -0.63
N SER A 338 -6.52 -9.86 -0.38
CA SER A 338 -7.02 -11.19 -0.02
C SER A 338 -7.08 -12.14 -1.23
N ALA A 339 -7.29 -11.61 -2.44
CA ALA A 339 -7.53 -12.36 -3.67
C ALA A 339 -6.28 -12.79 -4.46
N GLN A 340 -5.10 -12.76 -3.82
CA GLN A 340 -3.82 -12.99 -4.47
C GLN A 340 -3.55 -14.48 -4.68
N ALA A 341 -2.88 -14.83 -5.79
CA ALA A 341 -2.34 -16.18 -5.94
C ALA A 341 -1.14 -16.39 -4.99
N TYR A 342 -1.01 -17.61 -4.47
CA TYR A 342 0.04 -17.97 -3.52
C TYR A 342 1.44 -17.61 -4.04
N GLY A 343 2.21 -16.90 -3.20
CA GLY A 343 3.60 -16.51 -3.50
C GLY A 343 3.77 -15.30 -4.43
N ILE A 344 2.71 -14.78 -5.05
CA ILE A 344 2.80 -13.58 -5.89
C ILE A 344 3.24 -12.36 -5.08
N PHE A 345 2.52 -12.05 -4.00
CA PHE A 345 2.84 -10.92 -3.13
C PHE A 345 4.27 -11.01 -2.57
N HIS A 346 4.65 -12.19 -2.07
CA HIS A 346 6.00 -12.42 -1.57
C HIS A 346 7.09 -12.19 -2.61
N GLY A 347 6.91 -12.69 -3.83
CA GLY A 347 7.89 -12.53 -4.91
C GLY A 347 8.06 -11.07 -5.37
N ASP A 348 7.00 -10.27 -5.29
CA ASP A 348 7.07 -8.82 -5.50
C ASP A 348 7.79 -8.11 -4.34
N LEU A 349 7.53 -8.53 -3.10
CA LEU A 349 8.21 -7.99 -1.93
C LEU A 349 9.71 -8.33 -1.89
N ASP A 350 10.13 -9.46 -2.48
CA ASP A 350 11.56 -9.78 -2.67
C ASP A 350 12.25 -8.74 -3.55
N PHE A 351 11.56 -8.21 -4.56
CA PHE A 351 12.09 -7.11 -5.36
C PHE A 351 12.06 -5.79 -4.60
N TYR A 352 10.93 -5.46 -3.98
CA TYR A 352 10.73 -4.18 -3.29
C TYR A 352 11.69 -3.97 -2.10
N PHE A 353 11.90 -5.03 -1.31
CA PHE A 353 12.76 -5.02 -0.14
C PHE A 353 14.09 -5.72 -0.44
N GLY A 354 15.09 -4.92 -0.76
CA GLY A 354 16.46 -5.37 -1.00
C GLY A 354 16.77 -5.87 -2.41
N GLY A 355 15.75 -6.11 -3.26
CA GLY A 355 15.95 -6.59 -4.63
C GLY A 355 16.29 -5.51 -5.66
N TRP A 356 16.04 -4.23 -5.35
CA TRP A 356 16.45 -3.09 -6.18
C TRP A 356 17.28 -2.07 -5.40
N ASP A 357 18.38 -1.60 -6.00
CA ASP A 357 19.26 -0.57 -5.42
C ASP A 357 19.62 0.51 -6.44
N GLY A 358 19.03 1.68 -6.27
CA GLY A 358 19.25 2.88 -7.06
C GLY A 358 20.24 3.87 -6.45
N ARG A 359 20.79 3.64 -5.24
CA ARG A 359 21.55 4.66 -4.48
C ARG A 359 22.71 5.29 -5.24
N SER A 360 23.41 4.50 -6.06
CA SER A 360 24.55 4.96 -6.89
C SER A 360 24.15 5.47 -8.27
N ARG A 361 22.86 5.40 -8.63
CA ARG A 361 22.35 5.57 -10.00
C ARG A 361 21.35 6.72 -10.13
N VAL A 362 20.57 7.00 -9.09
CA VAL A 362 19.51 8.02 -9.18
C VAL A 362 20.04 9.42 -9.53
N ALA A 363 21.26 9.76 -9.09
CA ALA A 363 21.90 11.03 -9.43
C ALA A 363 22.21 11.21 -10.93
N SER A 364 22.22 10.13 -11.72
CA SER A 364 22.43 10.19 -13.17
C SER A 364 21.12 10.33 -13.97
N ILE A 365 19.96 10.44 -13.31
CA ILE A 365 18.69 10.64 -14.01
C ILE A 365 18.69 12.02 -14.69
N ASP A 366 18.49 12.00 -15.99
CA ASP A 366 18.35 13.21 -16.80
C ASP A 366 16.89 13.70 -16.78
N THR A 367 16.60 14.60 -15.83
CA THR A 367 15.27 15.19 -15.66
C THR A 367 14.86 16.12 -16.79
N GLN A 368 15.78 16.50 -17.69
CA GLN A 368 15.43 17.28 -18.88
C GLN A 368 14.74 16.41 -19.93
N ASN A 369 15.14 15.14 -20.02
CA ASN A 369 14.53 14.16 -20.92
C ASN A 369 13.41 13.35 -20.26
N CYS A 370 13.53 13.07 -18.96
CA CYS A 370 12.55 12.33 -18.18
C CYS A 370 12.35 12.98 -16.79
N PRO A 371 11.50 14.02 -16.67
CA PRO A 371 11.27 14.70 -15.41
C PRO A 371 10.68 13.74 -14.35
N VAL A 372 11.09 13.92 -13.10
CA VAL A 372 10.69 13.09 -11.96
C VAL A 372 9.91 13.94 -10.95
N TYR A 373 8.67 13.56 -10.65
CA TYR A 373 7.89 14.16 -9.57
C TYR A 373 7.39 13.07 -8.62
N MET A 374 7.99 12.99 -7.44
CA MET A 374 7.69 11.98 -6.43
C MET A 374 6.57 12.43 -5.51
N LEU A 375 5.67 11.51 -5.15
CA LEU A 375 4.57 11.75 -4.22
C LEU A 375 4.59 10.70 -3.12
N THR A 376 4.45 11.12 -1.86
CA THR A 376 4.42 10.19 -0.72
C THR A 376 3.29 10.55 0.24
N GLY A 377 2.31 9.65 0.43
CA GLY A 377 1.30 9.76 1.50
C GLY A 377 1.92 9.93 2.89
N GLU A 378 1.35 10.85 3.68
CA GLU A 378 1.72 11.15 5.07
C GLU A 378 1.65 9.93 6.00
N TYR A 379 0.72 9.00 5.80
CA TYR A 379 0.51 7.84 6.67
C TYR A 379 1.33 6.60 6.29
N ASP A 380 2.16 6.70 5.26
CA ASP A 380 2.99 5.59 4.80
C ASP A 380 4.23 5.40 5.67
N TRP A 381 4.14 4.48 6.62
CA TRP A 381 5.27 4.09 7.45
C TRP A 381 6.23 3.10 6.76
N SER A 382 5.84 2.51 5.62
CA SER A 382 6.69 1.58 4.88
C SER A 382 7.72 2.31 4.03
N ASN A 383 7.35 3.45 3.45
CA ASN A 383 8.25 4.37 2.75
C ASN A 383 7.87 5.80 3.14
N THR A 384 8.54 6.36 4.15
CA THR A 384 8.11 7.64 4.72
C THR A 384 8.36 8.82 3.77
N PRO A 385 7.62 9.94 3.91
CA PRO A 385 7.87 11.15 3.13
C PRO A 385 9.33 11.62 3.18
N GLU A 386 10.03 11.43 4.31
CA GLU A 386 11.45 11.78 4.43
C GLU A 386 12.34 10.90 3.54
N MET A 387 12.01 9.62 3.36
CA MET A 387 12.75 8.72 2.47
C MET A 387 12.56 9.09 1.00
N GLY A 388 11.32 9.44 0.61
CA GLY A 388 11.01 9.97 -0.71
C GLY A 388 11.76 11.29 -0.98
N GLN A 389 11.74 12.22 -0.01
CA GLN A 389 12.45 13.50 -0.11
C GLN A 389 13.96 13.30 -0.27
N LYS A 390 14.59 12.47 0.56
CA LYS A 390 16.03 12.16 0.47
C LYS A 390 16.43 11.58 -0.89
N THR A 391 15.53 10.84 -1.54
CA THR A 391 15.76 10.33 -2.89
C THR A 391 15.68 11.46 -3.92
N ALA A 392 14.63 12.29 -3.85
CA ALA A 392 14.47 13.42 -4.77
C ALA A 392 15.62 14.43 -4.67
N ASP A 393 16.13 14.70 -3.46
CA ASP A 393 17.25 15.61 -3.23
C ASP A 393 18.55 15.18 -3.95
N LYS A 394 18.69 13.89 -4.29
CA LYS A 394 19.84 13.36 -5.04
C LYS A 394 19.67 13.43 -6.55
N ILE A 395 18.47 13.71 -7.04
CA ILE A 395 18.15 13.74 -8.47
C ILE A 395 18.05 15.21 -8.90
N PRO A 396 19.01 15.74 -9.68
CA PRO A 396 18.96 17.14 -10.11
C PRO A 396 17.68 17.47 -10.87
N GLY A 397 16.89 18.42 -10.35
CA GLY A 397 15.63 18.85 -10.95
C GLY A 397 14.41 17.96 -10.65
N ALA A 398 14.54 16.94 -9.82
CA ALA A 398 13.38 16.21 -9.32
C ALA A 398 12.61 17.02 -8.27
N MET A 399 11.31 16.73 -8.16
CA MET A 399 10.44 17.25 -7.11
C MET A 399 9.98 16.11 -6.21
N HIS A 400 9.71 16.42 -4.94
CA HIS A 400 8.97 15.54 -4.03
C HIS A 400 7.90 16.34 -3.28
N LYS A 401 6.76 15.71 -3.03
CA LYS A 401 5.69 16.27 -2.21
C LYS A 401 5.04 15.21 -1.34
N ALA A 402 5.01 15.48 -0.03
CA ALA A 402 4.18 14.73 0.91
C ALA A 402 2.71 15.03 0.64
N MET A 403 1.85 14.02 0.71
CA MET A 403 0.41 14.15 0.49
C MET A 403 -0.33 13.98 1.83
N PRO A 404 -0.85 15.08 2.41
CA PRO A 404 -1.56 15.01 3.69
C PRO A 404 -2.77 14.07 3.65
N ASP A 405 -3.05 13.43 4.78
CA ASP A 405 -4.20 12.53 4.98
C ASP A 405 -4.27 11.30 4.05
N LEU A 406 -3.20 10.99 3.31
CA LEU A 406 -3.08 9.81 2.46
C LEU A 406 -2.02 8.87 3.03
N GLY A 407 -2.21 7.56 2.86
CA GLY A 407 -1.25 6.50 3.19
C GLY A 407 -0.59 5.91 1.95
N HIS A 408 -0.35 4.59 2.00
CA HIS A 408 0.44 3.89 0.99
C HIS A 408 -0.29 3.66 -0.36
N PHE A 409 -1.63 3.79 -0.40
CA PHE A 409 -2.45 3.47 -1.58
C PHE A 409 -3.24 4.67 -2.09
N PRO A 410 -2.62 5.83 -2.37
CA PRO A 410 -3.33 7.09 -2.58
C PRO A 410 -4.37 7.03 -3.70
N ALA A 411 -4.09 6.29 -4.78
CA ALA A 411 -4.99 6.12 -5.92
C ALA A 411 -6.26 5.31 -5.61
N THR A 412 -6.20 4.41 -4.62
CA THR A 412 -7.32 3.55 -4.23
C THR A 412 -7.96 4.03 -2.94
N GLU A 413 -7.19 4.48 -1.96
CA GLU A 413 -7.69 4.81 -0.63
C GLU A 413 -8.58 6.05 -0.69
N ASN A 414 -8.14 7.13 -1.33
CA ASN A 414 -8.95 8.34 -1.48
C ASN A 414 -8.60 9.05 -2.80
N PRO A 415 -9.21 8.62 -3.92
CA PRO A 415 -8.98 9.21 -5.24
C PRO A 415 -9.28 10.72 -5.27
N ALA A 416 -10.27 11.18 -4.51
CA ALA A 416 -10.65 12.60 -4.48
C ALA A 416 -9.54 13.49 -3.90
N LYS A 417 -8.86 13.02 -2.84
CA LYS A 417 -7.68 13.70 -2.27
C LYS A 417 -6.44 13.53 -3.15
N PHE A 418 -6.26 12.37 -3.80
CA PHE A 418 -5.06 12.09 -4.60
C PHE A 418 -5.02 12.81 -5.96
N VAL A 419 -6.14 12.87 -6.68
CA VAL A 419 -6.19 13.43 -8.06
C VAL A 419 -5.59 14.84 -8.19
N PRO A 420 -5.84 15.80 -7.27
CA PRO A 420 -5.17 17.10 -7.30
C PRO A 420 -3.63 17.03 -7.30
N HIS A 421 -3.05 16.17 -6.46
CA HIS A 421 -1.59 15.97 -6.41
C HIS A 421 -1.06 15.33 -7.70
N LEU A 422 -1.79 14.37 -8.25
CA LEU A 422 -1.41 13.73 -9.50
C LEU A 422 -1.46 14.71 -10.69
N ILE A 423 -2.48 15.57 -10.75
CA ILE A 423 -2.59 16.61 -11.79
C ILE A 423 -1.42 17.59 -11.71
N GLU A 424 -1.04 18.03 -10.51
CA GLU A 424 0.11 18.91 -10.29
C GLU A 424 1.41 18.28 -10.80
N ALA A 425 1.65 17.00 -10.48
CA ALA A 425 2.82 16.26 -10.98
C ALA A 425 2.83 16.15 -12.51
N ILE A 426 1.67 15.87 -13.12
CA ILE A 426 1.52 15.82 -14.59
C ILE A 426 1.81 17.20 -15.21
N ASP A 427 1.27 18.27 -14.63
CA ASP A 427 1.49 19.65 -15.11
C ASP A 427 2.97 20.05 -15.03
N HIS A 428 3.65 19.69 -13.95
CA HIS A 428 5.09 19.91 -13.81
C HIS A 428 5.87 19.20 -14.93
N ILE A 429 5.62 17.91 -15.15
CA ILE A 429 6.28 17.14 -16.22
C ILE A 429 6.03 17.76 -17.59
N GLN A 430 4.78 18.19 -17.86
CA GLN A 430 4.43 18.85 -19.13
C GLN A 430 5.14 20.19 -19.30
N LYS A 431 5.28 20.97 -18.22
CA LYS A 431 6.00 22.24 -18.21
C LYS A 431 7.48 22.05 -18.53
N VAL A 432 8.19 21.20 -17.79
CA VAL A 432 9.63 20.94 -18.01
C VAL A 432 9.90 20.53 -19.46
N ARG A 433 9.06 19.64 -20.02
CA ARG A 433 9.18 19.22 -21.42
C ARG A 433 8.95 20.36 -22.43
N SER A 434 8.03 21.28 -22.12
CA SER A 434 7.71 22.40 -22.99
C SER A 434 8.82 23.46 -22.98
N ASP A 435 9.39 23.70 -21.80
CA ASP A 435 10.51 24.62 -21.61
C ASP A 435 11.75 24.10 -22.37
N ASN A 436 12.03 22.81 -22.32
CA ASN A 436 13.15 22.19 -23.04
C ASN A 436 13.01 22.20 -24.56
N LEU A 437 11.79 22.06 -25.07
CA LEU A 437 11.54 22.23 -26.51
C LEU A 437 11.75 23.68 -26.95
N SER A 438 11.49 24.64 -26.06
CA SER A 438 11.65 26.06 -26.34
C SER A 438 13.13 26.47 -26.33
N THR A 439 13.93 25.96 -25.39
CA THR A 439 15.38 26.21 -25.35
C THR A 439 16.11 25.58 -26.54
N MET A 440 15.75 24.37 -26.97
CA MET A 440 16.34 23.74 -28.17
C MET A 440 16.06 24.56 -29.44
N ARG A 441 14.83 25.09 -29.60
CA ARG A 441 14.48 25.92 -30.76
C ARG A 441 15.19 27.28 -30.82
N LEU A 442 15.64 27.79 -29.68
CA LEU A 442 16.39 29.05 -29.60
C LEU A 442 17.91 28.84 -29.76
N GLY A 443 18.41 27.62 -29.48
CA GLY A 443 19.83 27.27 -29.62
C GLY A 443 20.28 26.96 -31.06
N ASP A 444 19.38 26.49 -31.92
CA ASP A 444 19.68 26.17 -33.33
C ASP A 444 19.69 27.43 -34.25
N GLY A 445 19.68 28.63 -33.66
CA GLY A 445 19.59 29.92 -34.36
C GLY A 445 20.93 30.63 -34.63
N THR A 446 22.05 30.10 -34.16
CA THR A 446 23.39 30.62 -34.45
C THR A 446 24.44 29.50 -34.41
N ASP A 447 24.75 28.95 -35.58
CA ASP A 447 26.13 28.70 -36.05
C ASP A 447 26.13 28.45 -37.57
#